data_AF-A0A1J6JXZ5-F1
#
_entry.id   AF-A0A1J6JXZ5-F1
#
_cell.length_a   1.000
_cell.length_b   1.000
_cell.length_c   1.000
_cell.angle_alpha   90.00
_cell.angle_beta   90.00
_cell.angle_gamma   90.00
#
_symmetry.space_group_name_H-M   'P 1'
#
loop_
_entity.id
_entity.type
_entity.pdbx_description
1 polymer ?
#
loop_
_entity_poly.entity_id
_entity_poly.type
_entity_poly.pdbx_seq_one_letter_code
_entity_poly.pdbx_strand_id
1 'polypeptide(L)'
;EVGQSSYPPLQPLTAPTNNNPIQNYAQLLKPNALNAPMQPVPNVALKPTEYLHGEPIVRWKIQEVCQSISQQGLNLAVLGKFSYGKPWIHDLRKVLPIQCELKSPCSVGLIEDSHVLIKLLLMEDCIHLLSKPAYYLKIQNEM
;
A
#
# COMPACT_ATOMS: atom_id res chain seq x y z
N GLU A 1 67.24 -12.57 -8.83
CA GLU A 1 66.91 -11.48 -9.78
C GLU A 1 65.70 -11.93 -10.58
N VAL A 2 64.58 -11.23 -10.45
CA VAL A 2 63.25 -11.70 -10.86
C VAL A 2 63.02 -11.33 -12.32
N GLY A 3 62.80 -12.32 -13.18
CA GLY A 3 62.60 -12.13 -14.62
C GLY A 3 61.25 -11.49 -14.95
N GLN A 4 61.28 -10.33 -15.61
CA GLN A 4 60.08 -9.65 -16.13
C GLN A 4 59.67 -10.26 -17.49
N SER A 5 58.49 -10.87 -17.51
CA SER A 5 57.82 -11.34 -18.73
C SER A 5 57.04 -10.19 -19.36
N SER A 6 57.46 -9.77 -20.56
CA SER A 6 56.77 -8.76 -21.36
C SER A 6 55.75 -9.43 -22.28
N TYR A 7 54.46 -9.20 -22.05
CA TYR A 7 53.38 -9.68 -22.92
C TYR A 7 53.29 -8.83 -24.21
N PRO A 8 53.06 -9.43 -25.39
CA PRO A 8 52.78 -8.68 -26.62
C PRO A 8 51.34 -8.11 -26.64
N PRO A 9 51.05 -7.10 -27.47
CA PRO A 9 49.77 -6.39 -27.47
C PRO A 9 48.65 -7.28 -28.02
N LEU A 10 47.50 -7.28 -27.33
CA LEU A 10 46.28 -7.95 -27.77
C LEU A 10 45.74 -7.28 -29.05
N GLN A 11 45.77 -8.01 -30.17
CA GLN A 11 45.00 -7.67 -31.37
C GLN A 11 43.50 -7.91 -31.10
N PRO A 12 42.59 -7.04 -31.59
CA PRO A 12 41.15 -7.28 -31.46
C PRO A 12 40.73 -8.49 -32.31
N LEU A 13 40.12 -9.48 -31.66
CA LEU A 13 39.55 -10.67 -32.28
C LEU A 13 38.27 -10.27 -33.05
N THR A 14 38.32 -10.29 -34.38
CA THR A 14 37.13 -10.19 -35.23
C THR A 14 36.47 -11.56 -35.43
N ALA A 15 35.23 -11.71 -34.99
CA ALA A 15 34.30 -12.77 -35.42
C ALA A 15 32.84 -12.30 -35.19
N PRO A 16 31.84 -12.98 -35.76
CA PRO A 16 31.26 -12.78 -37.08
C PRO A 16 29.97 -11.94 -37.06
N THR A 17 29.59 -11.43 -38.22
CA THR A 17 28.33 -10.76 -38.55
C THR A 17 27.11 -11.51 -38.01
N ASN A 18 26.43 -10.93 -37.02
CA ASN A 18 25.10 -11.36 -36.61
C ASN A 18 24.18 -10.13 -36.61
N ASN A 19 23.27 -10.09 -37.59
CA ASN A 19 22.39 -8.97 -37.89
C ASN A 19 21.24 -8.82 -36.88
N ASN A 20 21.55 -8.57 -35.61
CA ASN A 20 20.56 -8.14 -34.64
C ASN A 20 20.96 -6.76 -34.12
N PRO A 21 20.16 -5.70 -34.35
CA PRO A 21 20.48 -4.40 -33.79
C PRO A 21 20.48 -4.54 -32.27
N ILE A 22 21.65 -4.32 -31.67
CA ILE A 22 21.85 -4.29 -30.22
C ILE A 22 20.85 -3.26 -29.67
N GLN A 23 19.72 -3.75 -29.14
CA GLN A 23 18.79 -2.91 -28.41
C GLN A 23 19.55 -2.42 -27.18
N ASN A 24 19.77 -1.11 -27.13
CA ASN A 24 20.40 -0.45 -26.02
C ASN A 24 19.66 -0.85 -24.74
N TYR A 25 20.33 -1.47 -23.77
CA TYR A 25 19.74 -1.97 -22.52
C TYR A 25 18.90 -0.89 -21.80
N ALA A 26 19.21 0.40 -21.98
CA ALA A 26 18.41 1.50 -21.43
C ALA A 26 16.97 1.57 -21.99
N GLN A 27 16.70 0.97 -23.15
CA GLN A 27 15.36 0.87 -23.73
C GLN A 27 14.50 -0.19 -23.05
N LEU A 28 15.09 -1.18 -22.36
CA LEU A 28 14.37 -2.17 -21.55
C LEU A 28 13.85 -1.59 -20.23
N LEU A 29 14.46 -0.50 -19.76
CA LEU A 29 14.05 0.21 -18.54
C LEU A 29 12.94 1.23 -18.79
N LYS A 30 12.52 1.42 -20.05
CA LYS A 30 11.36 2.27 -20.34
C LYS A 30 10.10 1.51 -19.93
N PRO A 31 9.28 2.05 -19.02
CA PRO A 31 8.06 1.38 -18.62
C PRO A 31 7.09 1.39 -19.81
N ASN A 32 7.00 0.26 -20.53
CA ASN A 32 5.89 -0.03 -21.43
C ASN A 32 4.65 -0.41 -20.59
N ALA A 33 4.14 0.54 -19.81
CA ALA A 33 2.81 0.44 -19.22
C ALA A 33 1.80 1.09 -20.16
N LEU A 34 1.69 0.56 -21.38
CA LEU A 34 0.63 0.90 -22.31
C LEU A 34 -0.52 -0.06 -22.00
N ASN A 35 -1.57 0.44 -21.35
CA ASN A 35 -2.88 -0.21 -21.11
C ASN A 35 -3.04 -1.13 -19.88
N ALA A 36 -2.45 -0.81 -18.74
CA ALA A 36 -3.21 -1.00 -17.50
C ALA A 36 -3.88 0.35 -17.21
N PRO A 37 -5.22 0.46 -17.09
CA PRO A 37 -5.81 1.67 -16.57
C PRO A 37 -5.32 1.82 -15.14
N MET A 38 -4.23 2.56 -14.95
CA MET A 38 -3.99 3.25 -13.70
C MET A 38 -5.26 4.08 -13.52
N GLN A 39 -6.15 3.63 -12.65
CA GLN A 39 -7.25 4.47 -12.21
C GLN A 39 -6.62 5.80 -11.86
N PRO A 40 -7.05 6.91 -12.48
CA PRO A 40 -6.53 8.22 -12.11
C PRO A 40 -6.85 8.38 -10.65
N VAL A 41 -5.84 8.19 -9.79
CA VAL A 41 -5.91 8.62 -8.40
C VAL A 41 -6.22 10.11 -8.54
N PRO A 42 -7.41 10.57 -8.11
CA PRO A 42 -7.74 11.97 -8.24
C PRO A 42 -6.58 12.74 -7.61
N ASN A 43 -5.99 13.67 -8.36
CA ASN A 43 -4.89 14.50 -7.90
C ASN A 43 -5.44 15.35 -6.74
N VAL A 44 -5.40 14.80 -5.53
CA VAL A 44 -5.82 15.51 -4.32
C VAL A 44 -4.71 16.51 -4.05
N ALA A 45 -4.96 17.77 -4.41
CA ALA A 45 -4.04 18.86 -4.13
C ALA A 45 -3.69 18.84 -2.64
N LEU A 46 -2.40 18.65 -2.34
CA LEU A 46 -1.92 18.61 -0.97
C LEU A 46 -2.16 19.98 -0.32
N LYS A 47 -2.67 19.96 0.91
CA LYS A 47 -2.98 21.19 1.63
C LYS A 47 -1.68 21.91 2.03
N PRO A 48 -1.56 23.23 1.81
CA PRO A 48 -0.38 23.97 2.23
C PRO A 48 -0.23 23.95 3.75
N THR A 49 1.03 23.90 4.20
CA THR A 49 1.40 23.99 5.62
C THR A 49 1.54 25.47 6.01
N GLU A 50 0.83 25.89 7.05
CA GLU A 50 0.94 27.21 7.68
C GLU A 50 1.89 27.11 8.88
N TYR A 51 2.66 28.16 9.19
CA TYR A 51 3.51 28.16 10.38
C TYR A 51 2.92 29.09 11.44
N LEU A 52 2.59 28.55 12.62
CA LEU A 52 2.06 29.32 13.74
C LEU A 52 3.04 29.20 14.91
N HIS A 53 3.61 30.33 15.34
CA HIS A 53 4.71 30.37 16.33
C HIS A 53 5.94 29.51 16.00
N GLY A 54 6.22 29.30 14.71
CA GLY A 54 7.34 28.47 14.25
C GLY A 54 7.02 26.99 14.11
N GLU A 55 5.81 26.54 14.47
CA GLU A 55 5.37 25.16 14.30
C GLU A 55 4.55 24.99 13.00
N PRO A 56 4.80 23.92 12.20
CA PRO A 56 4.03 23.63 11.00
C PRO A 56 2.64 23.08 11.36
N ILE A 57 1.59 23.74 10.86
CA ILE A 57 0.19 23.38 11.07
C ILE A 57 -0.51 23.20 9.73
N VAL A 58 -1.32 22.15 9.61
CA VAL A 58 -2.26 21.97 8.51
C VAL A 58 -3.67 22.15 9.06
N ARG A 59 -4.34 23.25 8.70
CA ARG A 59 -5.71 23.53 9.13
C ARG A 59 -6.69 22.90 8.18
N TRP A 60 -7.65 22.11 8.65
CA TRP A 60 -8.72 21.56 7.81
C TRP A 60 -10.07 22.18 8.17
N LYS A 61 -10.88 22.52 7.16
CA LYS A 61 -12.30 22.83 7.37
C LYS A 61 -13.06 21.51 7.48
N ILE A 62 -14.09 21.46 8.33
CA ILE A 62 -14.93 20.27 8.49
C ILE A 62 -15.48 19.79 7.14
N GLN A 63 -15.92 20.71 6.28
CA GLN A 63 -16.44 20.39 4.94
C GLN A 63 -15.39 19.67 4.06
N GLU A 64 -14.13 20.07 4.14
CA GLU A 64 -13.03 19.44 3.39
C GLU A 64 -12.78 18.01 3.90
N VAL A 65 -12.87 17.81 5.23
CA VAL A 65 -12.73 16.48 5.83
C VAL A 65 -13.87 15.57 5.39
N CYS A 66 -15.12 16.05 5.43
CA CYS A 66 -16.28 15.28 4.94
C CYS A 66 -16.16 14.91 3.46
N GLN A 67 -15.69 15.85 2.63
CA GLN A 67 -15.42 15.61 1.22
C GLN A 67 -14.31 14.55 1.04
N SER A 68 -13.24 14.62 1.82
CA SER A 68 -12.14 13.66 1.79
C SER A 68 -12.59 12.25 2.18
N ILE A 69 -13.37 12.11 3.26
CA ILE A 69 -13.96 10.83 3.68
C ILE A 69 -14.81 10.23 2.54
N SER A 70 -15.61 11.07 1.86
CA SER A 70 -16.43 10.63 0.74
C SER A 70 -15.60 10.18 -0.47
N GLN A 71 -14.57 10.96 -0.83
CA GLN A 71 -13.68 10.66 -1.96
C GLN A 71 -12.85 9.38 -1.75
N GLN A 72 -12.42 9.13 -0.51
CA GLN A 72 -11.69 7.91 -0.14
C GLN A 72 -12.63 6.70 0.09
N GLY A 73 -13.94 6.93 0.04
CA GLY A 73 -14.97 5.93 0.30
C GLY A 73 -14.88 5.37 1.72
N LEU A 74 -14.59 6.23 2.71
CA LEU A 74 -14.48 5.87 4.13
C LEU A 74 -15.80 6.09 4.90
N ASN A 75 -16.90 6.38 4.20
CA ASN A 75 -18.21 6.63 4.79
C ASN A 75 -18.73 5.46 5.65
N LEU A 76 -18.36 4.23 5.30
CA LEU A 76 -18.71 2.99 6.02
C LEU A 76 -17.48 2.34 6.66
N ALA A 77 -16.50 3.14 7.06
CA ALA A 77 -15.33 2.65 7.76
C ALA A 77 -15.53 2.70 9.28
N VAL A 78 -15.16 1.62 9.95
CA VAL A 78 -15.20 1.49 11.41
C VAL A 78 -13.78 1.39 11.93
N LEU A 79 -13.48 2.16 12.97
CA LEU A 79 -12.20 2.10 13.68
C LEU A 79 -12.35 1.18 14.88
N GLY A 80 -11.57 0.11 14.91
CA GLY A 80 -11.45 -0.82 16.03
C GLY A 80 -10.10 -0.68 16.73
N LYS A 81 -10.07 -1.05 18.01
CA LYS A 81 -8.83 -1.15 18.80
C LYS A 81 -8.72 -2.54 19.41
N PHE A 82 -7.56 -3.17 19.28
CA PHE A 82 -7.26 -4.41 19.97
C PHE A 82 -6.88 -4.15 21.43
N SER A 83 -7.51 -4.89 22.34
CA SER A 83 -7.17 -4.86 23.76
C SER A 83 -5.93 -5.71 24.09
N TYR A 84 -5.76 -6.84 23.40
CA TYR A 84 -4.71 -7.83 23.70
C TYR A 84 -4.08 -8.36 22.42
N GLY A 85 -2.75 -8.35 22.39
CA GLY A 85 -1.97 -8.82 21.25
C GLY A 85 -2.20 -7.98 19.99
N LYS A 86 -1.26 -8.10 19.05
CA LYS A 86 -1.41 -7.54 17.71
C LYS A 86 -1.45 -8.71 16.73
N PRO A 87 -2.63 -9.09 16.25
CA PRO A 87 -2.69 -10.10 15.21
C PRO A 87 -2.11 -9.58 13.90
N TRP A 88 -1.51 -10.49 13.12
CA TRP A 88 -0.99 -10.14 11.82
C TRP A 88 -2.14 -9.76 10.87
N ILE A 89 -1.92 -8.75 10.03
CA ILE A 89 -2.99 -8.19 9.17
C ILE A 89 -3.58 -9.21 8.21
N HIS A 90 -2.77 -10.18 7.76
CA HIS A 90 -3.23 -11.22 6.85
C HIS A 90 -4.23 -12.17 7.52
N ASP A 91 -3.98 -12.54 8.78
CA ASP A 91 -4.89 -13.42 9.53
C ASP A 91 -6.15 -12.67 9.89
N LEU A 92 -6.00 -11.39 10.26
CA LEU A 92 -7.13 -10.51 10.56
C LEU A 92 -8.10 -10.39 9.37
N ARG A 93 -7.59 -10.27 8.15
CA ARG A 93 -8.40 -10.25 6.92
C ARG A 93 -9.17 -11.55 6.68
N LYS A 94 -8.67 -12.69 7.16
CA LYS A 94 -9.36 -13.97 7.07
C LYS A 94 -10.41 -14.12 8.17
N VAL A 95 -10.06 -13.78 9.41
CA VAL A 95 -10.94 -14.04 10.55
C VAL A 95 -12.06 -13.01 10.71
N LEU A 96 -11.84 -11.73 10.36
CA LEU A 96 -12.83 -10.68 10.58
C LEU A 96 -14.15 -10.93 9.85
N PRO A 97 -14.17 -11.18 8.52
CA PRO A 97 -15.44 -11.43 7.82
C PRO A 97 -16.23 -12.59 8.42
N ILE A 98 -15.52 -13.66 8.81
CA ILE A 98 -16.13 -14.91 9.31
C ILE A 98 -16.64 -14.73 10.75
N GLN A 99 -15.81 -14.21 11.64
CA GLN A 99 -16.12 -14.15 13.08
C GLN A 99 -16.98 -12.94 13.46
N CYS A 100 -16.97 -11.89 12.64
CA CYS A 100 -17.91 -10.77 12.79
C CYS A 100 -19.20 -10.98 11.98
N GLU A 101 -19.40 -12.15 11.36
CA GLU A 101 -20.62 -12.52 10.61
C GLU A 101 -21.00 -11.47 9.54
N LEU A 102 -19.99 -10.94 8.85
CA LEU A 102 -20.20 -9.90 7.84
C LEU A 102 -20.77 -10.52 6.56
N LYS A 103 -21.81 -9.92 6.00
CA LYS A 103 -22.43 -10.42 4.76
C LYS A 103 -21.62 -10.05 3.52
N SER A 104 -20.96 -8.91 3.54
CA SER A 104 -20.16 -8.40 2.42
C SER A 104 -18.65 -8.56 2.66
N PRO A 105 -17.86 -8.62 1.57
CA PRO A 105 -16.41 -8.56 1.70
C PRO A 105 -15.99 -7.24 2.35
N CYS A 106 -15.09 -7.33 3.34
CA CYS A 106 -14.55 -6.15 4.02
C CYS A 106 -13.06 -5.95 3.71
N SER A 107 -12.63 -4.69 3.71
CA SER A 107 -11.23 -4.31 3.56
C SER A 107 -10.67 -3.89 4.90
N VAL A 108 -9.56 -4.50 5.30
CA VAL A 108 -8.97 -4.30 6.62
C VAL A 108 -7.55 -3.74 6.48
N GLY A 109 -7.31 -2.62 7.16
CA GLY A 109 -6.02 -1.94 7.27
C GLY A 109 -5.63 -1.70 8.72
N LEU A 110 -4.33 -1.63 8.98
CA LEU A 110 -3.79 -1.18 10.27
C LEU A 110 -3.39 0.28 10.16
N ILE A 111 -3.76 1.08 11.16
CA ILE A 111 -3.34 2.49 11.26
C ILE A 111 -2.14 2.60 12.21
N GLU A 112 -2.24 1.94 13.36
CA GLU A 112 -1.19 1.89 14.39
C GLU A 112 -1.05 0.45 14.90
N ASP A 113 -0.18 0.23 15.88
CA ASP A 113 0.10 -1.11 16.42
C ASP A 113 -1.14 -1.83 16.96
N SER A 114 -2.12 -1.12 17.52
CA SER A 114 -3.37 -1.70 18.03
C SER A 114 -4.64 -1.23 17.31
N HIS A 115 -4.54 -0.30 16.36
CA HIS A 115 -5.71 0.31 15.71
C HIS A 115 -5.92 -0.29 14.33
N VAL A 116 -7.14 -0.78 14.09
CA VAL A 116 -7.58 -1.37 12.82
C VAL A 116 -8.66 -0.51 12.20
N LEU A 117 -8.50 -0.20 10.91
CA LEU A 117 -9.53 0.37 10.08
C LEU A 117 -10.23 -0.74 9.29
N ILE A 118 -11.53 -0.87 9.46
CA ILE A 118 -12.36 -1.85 8.76
C ILE A 118 -13.29 -1.07 7.82
N LYS A 119 -13.00 -1.10 6.53
CA LYS A 119 -13.84 -0.52 5.49
C LYS A 119 -14.87 -1.56 5.04
N LEU A 120 -16.14 -1.21 5.16
CA LEU A 120 -17.28 -2.06 4.81
C LEU A 120 -17.93 -1.57 3.51
N LEU A 121 -18.63 -2.47 2.82
CA LEU A 121 -19.36 -2.15 1.60
C LEU A 121 -20.84 -1.86 1.89
N LEU A 122 -21.45 -2.60 2.82
CA LEU A 122 -22.86 -2.49 3.16
C LEU A 122 -23.07 -1.74 4.47
N MET A 123 -24.12 -0.91 4.53
CA MET A 123 -24.53 -0.23 5.76
C MET A 123 -24.96 -1.22 6.84
N GLU A 124 -25.61 -2.33 6.45
CA GLU A 124 -26.05 -3.38 7.37
C GLU A 124 -24.89 -3.95 8.19
N ASP A 125 -23.76 -4.23 7.53
CA ASP A 125 -22.56 -4.76 8.17
C ASP A 125 -21.94 -3.72 9.12
N CYS A 126 -22.02 -2.43 8.76
CA CYS A 126 -21.55 -1.33 9.61
C CYS A 126 -22.38 -1.23 10.89
N ILE A 127 -23.72 -1.26 10.75
CA ILE A 127 -24.63 -1.27 11.90
C ILE A 127 -24.41 -2.53 12.74
N HIS A 128 -24.22 -3.70 12.11
CA HIS A 128 -23.93 -4.94 12.82
C HIS A 128 -22.66 -4.82 13.66
N LEU A 129 -21.57 -4.33 13.05
CA LEU A 129 -20.28 -4.16 13.71
C LEU A 129 -20.33 -3.13 14.86
N LEU A 130 -21.11 -2.06 14.70
CA LEU A 130 -21.29 -1.03 15.73
C LEU A 130 -22.31 -1.43 16.81
N SER A 131 -23.18 -2.42 16.55
CA SER A 131 -24.18 -2.87 17.50
C SER A 131 -23.59 -3.60 18.72
N LYS A 132 -22.40 -4.21 18.55
CA LYS A 132 -21.69 -4.89 19.63
C LYS A 132 -20.51 -4.03 20.08
N PRO A 133 -20.31 -3.83 21.40
CA PRO A 133 -19.23 -2.98 21.89
C PRO A 133 -17.84 -3.62 21.74
N ALA A 134 -17.77 -4.95 21.62
CA ALA A 134 -16.52 -5.68 21.48
C ALA A 134 -16.74 -7.00 20.71
N TYR A 135 -15.69 -7.41 20.00
CA TYR A 135 -15.61 -8.70 19.32
C TYR A 135 -14.40 -9.46 19.83
N TYR A 136 -14.55 -10.78 19.99
CA TYR A 136 -13.46 -11.65 20.40
C TYR A 136 -13.01 -12.45 19.19
N LEU A 137 -11.78 -12.17 18.74
CA LEU A 137 -11.21 -12.84 17.59
C LEU A 137 -10.34 -14.01 18.04
N LYS A 138 -10.64 -15.21 17.55
CA LYS A 138 -9.79 -16.39 17.71
C LYS A 138 -8.90 -16.53 16.50
N ILE A 139 -7.59 -16.40 16.69
CA ILE A 139 -6.61 -16.51 15.61
C ILE A 139 -5.75 -17.72 15.92
N GLN A 140 -5.81 -18.74 15.06
CA GLN A 140 -4.85 -19.84 15.11
C GLN A 140 -3.52 -19.29 14.64
N ASN A 141 -2.66 -18.93 15.59
CA ASN A 141 -1.23 -18.89 15.30
C ASN A 141 -0.79 -20.35 15.16
N GLU A 142 -0.67 -20.85 13.93
CA GLU A 142 0.24 -21.97 13.69
C GLU A 142 1.64 -21.45 14.03
N MET A 143 2.17 -21.92 15.16
CA MET A 143 3.54 -21.69 15.61
C MET A 143 4.42 -22.82 15.08
#